data_AF-A0A367W6T9-F1
#
_entry.id   AF-A0A367W6T9-F1
#
_cell.length_a   1.000
_cell.length_b   1.000
_cell.length_c   1.000
_cell.angle_alpha   90.00
_cell.angle_beta   90.00
_cell.angle_gamma   90.00
#
_symmetry.space_group_name_H-M   'P 1'
#
loop_
_entity.id
_entity.type
_entity.pdbx_description
1 polymer ?
#
loop_
_entity_poly.entity_id
_entity_poly.type
_entity_poly.pdbx_seq_one_letter_code
_entity_poly.pdbx_strand_id
1 'polypeptide(L)'
;MITRSNEVTPLVFGGALLGVVCFGLLVEISSRTNLMKWVYDHETLAAGVLGVLAAAVTALLILWQIRQQYKVVNDERERQLVATKSAMPLVIAGLHDISIKSFVTSLDMCKGRNISPELPELDPTYVEALKVCIEHSDQALQKSLSKFIREVQVQRSRLSRAISEYKPWPVYKVAQNQSQQNAIADKAARTKGGYLYSSALVVMMVDELWPQVGPLEGGKEIGSRASRIENLFIFQGKEPPENWPLFIGHFQRTADQFH
;
A
#
# COMPACT_ATOMS: atom_id res chain seq x y z
N MET A 1 12.19 -1.49 -21.33
CA MET A 1 12.61 -0.71 -22.52
C MET A 1 11.34 -0.48 -23.35
N ILE A 2 10.54 0.53 -22.97
CA ILE A 2 9.22 0.78 -23.57
C ILE A 2 9.44 1.73 -24.76
N THR A 3 9.06 1.25 -25.94
CA THR A 3 9.22 1.90 -27.23
C THR A 3 8.38 3.18 -27.33
N ARG A 4 9.04 4.34 -27.22
CA ARG A 4 8.52 5.70 -27.49
C ARG A 4 7.98 5.91 -28.92
N SER A 5 8.02 4.91 -29.80
CA SER A 5 7.75 5.07 -31.24
C SER A 5 6.27 4.99 -31.65
N ASN A 6 5.39 4.45 -30.80
CA ASN A 6 4.01 4.17 -31.21
C ASN A 6 3.02 5.33 -30.96
N GLU A 7 3.42 6.36 -30.19
CA GLU A 7 2.58 7.54 -29.95
C GLU A 7 2.82 8.66 -30.98
N VAL A 8 3.99 8.68 -31.61
CA VAL A 8 4.39 9.72 -32.58
C VAL A 8 3.86 9.40 -33.99
N THR A 9 3.68 8.13 -34.32
CA THR A 9 3.18 7.69 -35.62
C THR A 9 1.79 8.25 -35.95
N PRO A 10 0.73 8.15 -35.12
CA PRO A 10 -0.58 8.70 -35.49
C PRO A 10 -0.59 10.23 -35.60
N LEU A 11 0.27 10.94 -34.87
CA LEU A 11 0.39 12.40 -34.95
C LEU A 11 1.05 12.85 -36.27
N VAL A 12 2.13 12.18 -36.66
CA VAL A 12 2.83 12.45 -37.92
C VAL A 12 1.97 12.04 -39.12
N PHE A 13 1.31 10.88 -39.07
CA PHE A 13 0.42 10.44 -40.13
C PHE A 13 -0.85 11.30 -40.22
N GLY A 14 -1.45 11.69 -39.09
CA GLY A 14 -2.62 12.57 -39.07
C GLY A 14 -2.30 13.98 -39.61
N GLY A 15 -1.21 14.59 -39.16
CA GLY A 15 -0.76 15.89 -39.63
C GLY A 15 -0.33 15.87 -41.11
N ALA A 16 0.39 14.83 -41.54
CA ALA A 16 0.79 14.67 -42.93
C ALA A 16 -0.41 14.44 -43.86
N LEU A 17 -1.38 13.61 -43.45
CA LEU A 17 -2.57 13.33 -44.25
C LEU A 17 -3.46 14.56 -44.37
N LEU A 18 -3.62 15.34 -43.29
CA LEU A 18 -4.34 16.61 -43.32
C LEU A 18 -3.61 17.65 -44.19
N GLY A 19 -2.29 17.71 -44.11
CA GLY A 19 -1.47 18.55 -44.99
C GLY A 19 -1.61 18.18 -46.46
N VAL A 20 -1.62 16.88 -46.79
CA VAL A 20 -1.82 16.38 -48.16
C VAL A 20 -3.24 16.64 -48.65
N VAL A 21 -4.26 16.48 -47.81
CA VAL A 21 -5.66 16.77 -48.16
C VAL A 21 -5.87 18.27 -48.38
N CYS A 22 -5.32 19.13 -47.52
CA CYS A 22 -5.37 20.58 -47.70
C CYS A 22 -4.63 21.03 -48.97
N PHE A 23 -3.44 20.47 -49.23
CA PHE A 23 -2.67 20.77 -50.44
C PHE A 23 -3.40 20.28 -51.70
N GLY A 24 -3.96 19.07 -51.67
CA GLY A 24 -4.75 18.51 -52.77
C GLY A 24 -6.02 19.31 -53.06
N LEU A 25 -6.75 19.73 -52.03
CA LEU A 25 -7.93 20.60 -52.18
C LEU A 25 -7.56 21.96 -52.76
N LEU A 26 -6.45 22.58 -52.33
CA LEU A 26 -5.98 23.83 -52.90
C LEU A 26 -5.63 23.71 -54.39
N VAL A 27 -4.96 22.61 -54.79
CA VAL A 27 -4.60 22.33 -56.19
C VAL A 27 -5.85 22.04 -57.04
N GLU A 28 -6.80 21.27 -56.52
CA GLU A 28 -8.01 20.91 -57.25
C GLU A 28 -8.97 22.11 -57.42
N ILE A 29 -9.11 22.94 -56.37
CA ILE A 29 -9.85 24.22 -56.40
C ILE A 29 -9.20 25.22 -57.38
N SER A 30 -7.87 25.24 -57.46
CA SER A 30 -7.13 26.07 -58.42
C SER A 30 -7.39 25.65 -59.88
N SER A 31 -7.66 24.36 -60.12
CA SER A 31 -7.80 23.80 -61.47
C SER A 31 -9.18 23.99 -62.13
N ARG A 32 -10.26 24.19 -61.36
CA ARG A 32 -11.64 24.26 -61.88
C ARG A 32 -12.29 25.65 -61.73
N THR A 33 -11.88 26.61 -62.58
CA THR A 33 -12.64 27.81 -63.05
C THR A 33 -13.25 28.83 -62.03
N ASN A 34 -13.05 30.12 -62.29
CA ASN A 34 -13.62 31.33 -61.63
C ASN A 34 -13.41 31.53 -60.11
N LEU A 35 -13.06 30.49 -59.35
CA LEU A 35 -12.63 30.60 -57.96
C LEU A 35 -11.26 31.25 -57.82
N MET A 36 -10.36 31.09 -58.79
CA MET A 36 -9.04 31.72 -58.81
C MET A 36 -9.09 33.25 -58.72
N LYS A 37 -10.09 33.90 -59.34
CA LYS A 37 -10.23 35.36 -59.30
C LYS A 37 -10.75 35.85 -57.94
N TRP A 38 -11.71 35.13 -57.37
CA TRP A 38 -12.26 35.41 -56.04
C TRP A 38 -11.25 35.10 -54.92
N VAL A 39 -10.50 34.01 -55.03
CA VAL A 39 -9.40 33.63 -54.13
C VAL A 39 -8.24 34.61 -54.24
N TYR A 40 -7.83 35.05 -55.44
CA TYR A 40 -6.81 36.11 -55.55
C TYR A 40 -7.23 37.42 -54.88
N ASP A 41 -8.52 37.79 -54.98
CA ASP A 41 -9.05 39.01 -54.35
C ASP A 41 -9.29 38.85 -52.83
N HIS A 42 -9.44 37.62 -52.31
CA HIS A 42 -9.76 37.31 -50.90
C HIS A 42 -8.83 36.24 -50.29
N GLU A 43 -7.58 36.20 -50.72
CA GLU A 43 -6.61 35.13 -50.46
C GLU A 43 -6.35 34.95 -48.95
N THR A 44 -6.32 36.08 -48.24
CA THR A 44 -6.17 36.15 -46.79
C THR A 44 -7.37 35.57 -46.04
N LEU A 45 -8.59 35.70 -46.59
CA LEU A 45 -9.81 35.19 -45.98
C LEU A 45 -9.90 33.67 -46.15
N ALA A 46 -9.56 33.15 -47.33
CA ALA A 46 -9.50 31.70 -47.57
C ALA A 46 -8.40 31.02 -46.72
N ALA A 47 -7.21 31.64 -46.63
CA ALA A 47 -6.14 31.17 -45.77
C ALA A 47 -6.53 31.22 -44.28
N GLY A 48 -7.24 32.27 -43.86
CA GLY A 48 -7.77 32.40 -42.50
C GLY A 48 -8.76 31.29 -42.16
N VAL A 49 -9.73 31.00 -43.03
CA VAL A 49 -10.74 29.94 -42.82
C VAL A 49 -10.08 28.56 -42.75
N LEU A 50 -9.12 28.27 -43.62
CA LEU A 50 -8.37 27.01 -43.58
C LEU A 50 -7.50 26.90 -42.32
N GLY A 51 -6.88 28.00 -41.89
CA GLY A 51 -6.12 28.07 -40.64
C GLY A 51 -6.99 27.79 -39.41
N VAL A 52 -8.20 28.36 -39.37
CA VAL A 52 -9.18 28.11 -38.29
C VAL A 52 -9.66 26.65 -38.29
N LEU A 53 -9.94 26.08 -39.46
CA LEU A 53 -10.32 24.66 -39.56
C LEU A 53 -9.19 23.72 -39.13
N ALA A 54 -7.96 23.97 -39.58
CA ALA A 54 -6.79 23.20 -39.18
C ALA A 54 -6.54 23.31 -37.67
N ALA A 55 -6.67 24.51 -37.09
CA ALA A 55 -6.55 24.71 -35.65
C ALA A 55 -7.66 23.99 -34.86
N ALA A 56 -8.90 24.01 -35.34
CA ALA A 56 -10.02 23.32 -34.71
C ALA A 56 -9.82 21.79 -34.70
N VAL A 57 -9.38 21.22 -35.82
CA VAL A 57 -9.07 19.78 -35.91
C VAL A 57 -7.89 19.42 -35.01
N THR A 58 -6.85 20.26 -34.97
CA THR A 58 -5.70 20.06 -34.09
C THR A 58 -6.13 20.07 -32.62
N ALA A 59 -6.99 21.02 -32.22
CA ALA A 59 -7.52 21.08 -30.86
C ALA A 59 -8.32 19.81 -30.48
N LEU A 60 -9.15 19.29 -31.40
CA LEU A 60 -9.89 18.04 -31.19
C LEU A 60 -8.96 16.83 -31.05
N LEU A 61 -7.90 16.75 -31.85
CA LEU A 61 -6.90 15.70 -31.77
C LEU A 61 -6.14 15.75 -30.44
N ILE A 62 -5.76 16.96 -29.98
CA ILE A 62 -5.12 17.15 -28.67
C ILE A 62 -6.07 16.68 -27.54
N LEU A 63 -7.35 17.08 -27.58
CA LEU A 63 -8.32 16.63 -26.58
C LEU A 63 -8.51 15.10 -26.59
N TRP A 64 -8.50 14.49 -27.76
CA TRP A 64 -8.59 13.04 -27.89
C TRP A 64 -7.33 12.33 -27.36
N GLN A 65 -6.14 12.86 -27.64
CA GLN A 65 -4.87 12.37 -27.09
C GLN A 65 -4.84 12.45 -25.57
N ILE A 66 -5.27 13.57 -25.00
CA ILE A 66 -5.37 13.74 -23.54
C ILE A 66 -6.28 12.65 -22.96
N ARG A 67 -7.45 12.39 -23.58
CA ARG A 67 -8.35 11.31 -23.15
C ARG A 67 -7.73 9.92 -23.27
N GLN A 68 -7.00 9.65 -24.36
CA GLN A 68 -6.31 8.37 -24.54
C GLN A 68 -5.20 8.20 -23.50
N GLN A 69 -4.40 9.22 -23.23
CA GLN A 69 -3.37 9.19 -22.20
C GLN A 69 -3.97 8.90 -20.81
N TYR A 70 -5.08 9.55 -20.47
CA TYR A 70 -5.78 9.23 -19.21
C TYR A 70 -6.24 7.78 -19.15
N LYS A 71 -6.76 7.23 -20.25
CA LYS A 71 -7.18 5.82 -20.31
C LYS A 71 -5.99 4.86 -20.13
N VAL A 72 -4.88 5.10 -20.84
CA VAL A 72 -3.68 4.26 -20.75
C VAL A 72 -3.12 4.27 -19.32
N VAL A 73 -3.02 5.45 -18.71
CA VAL A 73 -2.55 5.57 -17.31
C VAL A 73 -3.48 4.85 -16.35
N ASN A 74 -4.80 4.90 -16.58
CA ASN A 74 -5.76 4.21 -15.72
C ASN A 74 -5.68 2.67 -15.89
N ASP A 75 -5.59 2.18 -17.12
CA ASP A 75 -5.44 0.76 -17.42
C ASP A 75 -4.12 0.20 -16.86
N GLU A 76 -3.03 0.97 -16.91
CA GLU A 76 -1.75 0.58 -16.33
C GLU A 76 -1.81 0.52 -14.79
N ARG A 77 -2.44 1.52 -14.15
CA ARG A 77 -2.69 1.51 -12.70
C ARG A 77 -3.53 0.33 -12.26
N GLU A 78 -4.59 0.01 -13.01
CA GLU A 78 -5.48 -1.11 -12.69
C GLU A 78 -4.73 -2.45 -12.81
N ARG A 79 -3.93 -2.63 -13.86
CA ARG A 79 -3.09 -3.84 -14.04
C ARG A 79 -2.06 -3.99 -12.91
N GLN A 80 -1.40 -2.91 -12.52
CA GLN A 80 -0.43 -2.92 -11.42
C GLN A 80 -1.11 -3.25 -10.08
N LEU A 81 -2.29 -2.69 -9.83
CA LEU A 81 -3.08 -3.00 -8.65
C LEU A 81 -3.52 -4.46 -8.61
N VAL A 82 -4.01 -5.01 -9.72
CA VAL A 82 -4.44 -6.41 -9.80
C VAL A 82 -3.25 -7.35 -9.59
N ALA A 83 -2.12 -7.09 -10.25
CA ALA A 83 -0.90 -7.87 -10.09
C ALA A 83 -0.41 -7.84 -8.64
N THR A 84 -0.38 -6.67 -8.01
CA THR A 84 0.06 -6.54 -6.61
C THR A 84 -0.91 -7.21 -5.66
N LYS A 85 -2.23 -7.02 -5.83
CA LYS A 85 -3.26 -7.70 -5.04
C LYS A 85 -3.15 -9.22 -5.14
N SER A 86 -2.74 -9.78 -6.28
CA SER A 86 -2.53 -11.22 -6.42
C SER A 86 -1.39 -11.76 -5.53
N ALA A 87 -0.38 -10.93 -5.24
CA ALA A 87 0.74 -11.29 -4.35
C ALA A 87 0.48 -10.94 -2.88
N MET A 88 -0.53 -10.11 -2.59
CA MET A 88 -0.81 -9.64 -1.23
C MET A 88 -1.09 -10.74 -0.20
N PRO A 89 -1.80 -11.84 -0.50
CA PRO A 89 -1.97 -12.92 0.47
C PRO A 89 -0.63 -13.50 0.94
N LEU A 90 0.35 -13.63 0.04
CA LEU A 90 1.69 -14.11 0.37
C LEU A 90 2.44 -13.10 1.24
N VAL A 91 2.35 -11.80 0.90
CA VAL A 91 2.95 -10.72 1.68
C VAL A 91 2.37 -10.66 3.09
N ILE A 92 1.05 -10.76 3.23
CA ILE A 92 0.38 -10.73 4.54
C ILE A 92 0.75 -11.97 5.37
N ALA A 93 0.84 -13.16 4.75
CA ALA A 93 1.33 -14.36 5.44
C ALA A 93 2.77 -14.19 5.95
N GLY A 94 3.67 -13.64 5.13
CA GLY A 94 5.04 -13.35 5.54
C GLY A 94 5.12 -12.31 6.68
N LEU A 95 4.31 -11.25 6.59
CA LEU A 95 4.20 -10.24 7.64
C LEU A 95 3.63 -10.81 8.95
N HIS A 96 2.66 -11.71 8.85
CA HIS A 96 2.09 -12.41 9.99
C HIS A 96 3.17 -13.21 10.73
N ASP A 97 3.97 -14.01 10.02
CA ASP A 97 5.06 -14.80 10.63
C ASP A 97 6.12 -13.91 11.31
N ILE A 98 6.50 -12.81 10.68
CA ILE A 98 7.45 -11.82 11.25
C ILE A 98 6.87 -11.17 12.51
N SER A 99 5.59 -10.82 12.47
CA SER A 99 4.90 -10.18 13.60
C SER A 99 4.77 -11.14 14.79
N ILE A 100 4.47 -12.42 14.54
CA ILE A 100 4.43 -13.46 15.58
C ILE A 100 5.80 -13.65 16.20
N LYS A 101 6.86 -13.79 15.39
CA LYS A 101 8.23 -13.92 15.91
C LYS A 101 8.59 -12.74 16.82
N SER A 102 8.23 -11.53 16.39
CA SER A 102 8.45 -10.32 17.19
C SER A 102 7.68 -10.34 18.51
N PHE A 103 6.43 -10.80 18.48
CA PHE A 103 5.60 -10.97 19.67
C PHE A 103 6.21 -11.98 20.64
N VAL A 104 6.62 -13.16 20.16
CA VAL A 104 7.25 -14.21 20.99
C VAL A 104 8.54 -13.69 21.62
N THR A 105 9.41 -13.03 20.84
CA THR A 105 10.63 -12.39 21.38
C THR A 105 10.30 -11.38 22.47
N SER A 106 9.30 -10.51 22.25
CA SER A 106 8.88 -9.53 23.26
C SER A 106 8.31 -10.16 24.54
N LEU A 107 7.58 -11.28 24.40
CA LEU A 107 7.01 -12.03 25.51
C LEU A 107 8.14 -12.65 26.36
N ASP A 108 9.11 -13.30 25.72
CA ASP A 108 10.25 -13.92 26.39
C ASP A 108 11.13 -12.89 27.11
N MET A 109 11.31 -11.72 26.50
CA MET A 109 11.99 -10.60 27.13
C MET A 109 11.25 -10.10 28.37
N CYS A 110 9.91 -9.99 28.31
CA CYS A 110 9.09 -9.61 29.47
C CYS A 110 9.19 -10.63 30.62
N LYS A 111 9.34 -11.93 30.29
CA LYS A 111 9.57 -13.01 31.26
C LYS A 111 11.00 -13.08 31.81
N GLY A 112 11.92 -12.29 31.25
CA GLY A 112 13.31 -12.26 31.68
C GLY A 112 14.09 -13.54 31.36
N ARG A 113 13.66 -14.30 30.35
CA ARG A 113 14.32 -15.56 29.96
C ARG A 113 15.77 -15.32 29.51
N ASN A 114 16.63 -16.32 29.70
CA ASN A 114 18.00 -16.24 29.19
C ASN A 114 18.02 -16.53 27.68
N ILE A 115 17.70 -15.52 26.88
CA ILE A 115 17.68 -15.57 25.42
C ILE A 115 18.61 -14.50 24.83
N SER A 116 19.08 -14.72 23.61
CA SER A 116 19.65 -13.67 22.76
C SER A 116 18.54 -13.15 21.85
N PRO A 117 17.84 -12.07 22.20
CA PRO A 117 16.71 -11.61 21.43
C PRO A 117 17.18 -11.00 20.11
N GLU A 118 16.60 -11.47 19.01
CA GLU A 118 16.89 -10.97 17.67
C GLU A 118 15.68 -10.23 17.11
N LEU A 119 15.94 -9.16 16.35
CA LEU A 119 14.91 -8.45 15.62
C LEU A 119 14.65 -9.20 14.31
N PRO A 120 13.44 -9.73 14.07
CA PRO A 120 13.15 -10.42 12.81
C PRO A 120 13.41 -9.52 11.61
N GLU A 121 14.10 -10.06 10.60
CA GLU A 121 14.35 -9.35 9.35
C GLU A 121 13.04 -9.13 8.60
N LEU A 122 12.87 -7.93 8.09
CA LEU A 122 11.73 -7.56 7.26
C LEU A 122 12.18 -7.58 5.81
N ASP A 123 11.57 -8.44 5.01
CA ASP A 123 11.85 -8.50 3.58
C ASP A 123 11.49 -7.14 2.92
N PRO A 124 12.43 -6.46 2.24
CA PRO A 124 12.15 -5.21 1.55
C PRO A 124 11.04 -5.34 0.52
N THR A 125 10.85 -6.52 -0.09
CA THR A 125 9.79 -6.80 -1.06
C THR A 125 8.40 -6.65 -0.44
N TYR A 126 8.22 -6.95 0.85
CA TYR A 126 6.93 -6.76 1.54
C TYR A 126 6.59 -5.28 1.67
N VAL A 127 7.58 -4.45 1.99
CA VAL A 127 7.39 -2.99 2.10
C VAL A 127 7.08 -2.38 0.74
N GLU A 128 7.74 -2.85 -0.32
CA GLU A 128 7.50 -2.41 -1.68
C GLU A 128 6.09 -2.78 -2.16
N ALA A 129 5.66 -4.03 -1.94
CA ALA A 129 4.30 -4.46 -2.26
C ALA A 129 3.24 -3.63 -1.53
N LEU A 130 3.43 -3.34 -0.24
CA LEU A 130 2.53 -2.47 0.53
C LEU A 130 2.47 -1.04 -0.03
N LYS A 131 3.60 -0.48 -0.46
CA LYS A 131 3.66 0.86 -1.08
C LYS A 131 2.87 0.91 -2.39
N VAL A 132 3.08 -0.06 -3.27
CA VAL A 132 2.35 -0.15 -4.54
C VAL A 132 0.85 -0.30 -4.29
N CYS A 133 0.46 -1.10 -3.29
CA CYS A 133 -0.94 -1.18 -2.87
C CYS A 133 -1.47 0.18 -2.39
N ILE A 134 -0.73 0.93 -1.58
CA ILE A 134 -1.15 2.27 -1.13
C ILE A 134 -1.28 3.23 -2.32
N GLU A 135 -0.35 3.22 -3.27
CA GLU A 135 -0.37 4.17 -4.39
C GLU A 135 -1.60 4.00 -5.30
N HIS A 136 -2.11 2.78 -5.42
CA HIS A 136 -3.17 2.46 -6.37
C HIS A 136 -4.51 2.08 -5.73
N SER A 137 -4.57 1.80 -4.42
CA SER A 137 -5.81 1.39 -3.77
C SER A 137 -6.80 2.53 -3.52
N ASP A 138 -8.01 2.16 -3.10
CA ASP A 138 -9.03 3.09 -2.61
C ASP A 138 -8.60 3.79 -1.31
N GLN A 139 -9.23 4.92 -1.01
CA GLN A 139 -8.86 5.76 0.13
C GLN A 139 -9.00 5.06 1.49
N ALA A 140 -9.92 4.09 1.62
CA ALA A 140 -10.09 3.34 2.86
C ALA A 140 -8.92 2.38 3.07
N LEU A 141 -8.57 1.58 2.06
CA LEU A 141 -7.42 0.67 2.12
C LEU A 141 -6.10 1.44 2.26
N GLN A 142 -5.95 2.60 1.60
CA GLN A 142 -4.80 3.49 1.76
C GLN A 142 -4.57 3.89 3.21
N LYS A 143 -5.64 4.32 3.90
CA LYS A 143 -5.58 4.72 5.31
C LYS A 143 -5.23 3.53 6.21
N SER A 144 -5.84 2.36 5.98
CA SER A 144 -5.56 1.13 6.73
C SER A 144 -4.09 0.69 6.59
N LEU A 145 -3.59 0.58 5.36
CA LEU A 145 -2.21 0.19 5.07
C LEU A 145 -1.19 1.22 5.59
N SER A 146 -1.48 2.52 5.47
CA SER A 146 -0.62 3.58 6.00
C SER A 146 -0.55 3.53 7.54
N LYS A 147 -1.69 3.31 8.21
CA LYS A 147 -1.74 3.11 9.66
C LYS A 147 -0.92 1.88 10.05
N PHE A 148 -1.05 0.77 9.32
CA PHE A 148 -0.29 -0.44 9.56
C PHE A 148 1.22 -0.24 9.43
N ILE A 149 1.70 0.36 8.35
CA ILE A 149 3.14 0.65 8.17
C ILE A 149 3.68 1.49 9.31
N ARG A 150 2.92 2.52 9.75
CA ARG A 150 3.30 3.34 10.89
C ARG A 150 3.45 2.51 12.17
N GLU A 151 2.48 1.66 12.48
CA GLU A 151 2.56 0.81 13.68
C GLU A 151 3.71 -0.20 13.59
N VAL A 152 4.00 -0.76 12.42
CA VAL A 152 5.19 -1.62 12.19
C VAL A 152 6.48 -0.85 12.46
N GLN A 153 6.61 0.38 11.97
CA GLN A 153 7.80 1.21 12.22
C GLN A 153 7.97 1.52 13.71
N VAL A 154 6.88 1.86 14.40
CA VAL A 154 6.88 2.10 15.86
C VAL A 154 7.26 0.83 16.61
N GLN A 155 6.68 -0.31 16.25
CA GLN A 155 6.95 -1.60 16.85
C GLN A 155 8.41 -2.01 16.70
N ARG A 156 8.97 -1.89 15.49
CA ARG A 156 10.39 -2.17 15.23
C ARG A 156 11.31 -1.24 16.01
N SER A 157 11.03 0.06 16.07
CA SER A 157 11.81 1.03 16.84
C SER A 157 11.83 0.69 18.34
N ARG A 158 10.65 0.41 18.92
CA ARG A 158 10.52 0.03 20.33
C ARG A 158 11.20 -1.29 20.64
N LEU A 159 11.01 -2.31 19.78
CA LEU A 159 11.59 -3.62 19.96
C LEU A 159 13.12 -3.59 19.80
N SER A 160 13.63 -2.90 18.78
CA SER A 160 15.08 -2.73 18.59
C SER A 160 15.74 -2.09 19.80
N ARG A 161 15.14 -1.05 20.37
CA ARG A 161 15.64 -0.41 21.60
C ARG A 161 15.59 -1.37 22.79
N ALA A 162 14.48 -2.07 22.97
CA ALA A 162 14.32 -3.03 24.06
C ALA A 162 15.34 -4.17 23.97
N ILE A 163 15.65 -4.63 22.76
CA ILE A 163 16.68 -5.66 22.49
C ILE A 163 18.06 -5.14 22.89
N SER A 164 18.43 -3.93 22.47
CA SER A 164 19.75 -3.35 22.81
C SER A 164 19.96 -3.14 24.32
N GLU A 165 18.88 -2.88 25.05
CA GLU A 165 18.91 -2.65 26.50
C GLU A 165 18.66 -3.94 27.31
N TYR A 166 18.45 -5.08 26.63
CA TYR A 166 17.99 -6.30 27.29
C TYR A 166 19.06 -6.92 28.18
N LYS A 167 18.67 -7.19 29.43
CA LYS A 167 19.46 -7.99 30.36
C LYS A 167 18.58 -9.11 30.92
N PRO A 168 18.94 -10.39 30.71
CA PRO A 168 18.24 -11.52 31.29
C PRO A 168 18.08 -11.37 32.81
N TRP A 169 16.99 -11.89 33.35
CA TRP A 169 16.83 -11.91 34.81
C TRP A 169 17.68 -13.00 35.43
N PRO A 170 18.18 -12.78 36.66
CA PRO A 170 18.83 -13.85 37.39
C PRO A 170 17.82 -14.97 37.70
N VAL A 171 18.32 -16.21 37.78
CA VAL A 171 17.51 -17.44 37.89
C VAL A 171 16.47 -17.37 39.01
N TYR A 172 16.84 -16.82 40.18
CA TYR A 172 15.93 -16.68 41.32
C TYR A 172 14.71 -15.80 41.01
N LYS A 173 14.89 -14.75 40.20
CA LYS A 173 13.81 -13.82 39.84
C LYS A 173 12.87 -14.44 38.81
N VAL A 174 13.42 -15.25 37.90
CA VAL A 174 12.62 -16.03 36.95
C VAL A 174 11.76 -17.06 37.71
N ALA A 175 12.34 -17.79 38.66
CA ALA A 175 11.64 -18.75 39.50
C ALA A 175 10.55 -18.06 40.35
N GLN A 176 10.85 -16.90 40.94
CA GLN A 176 9.87 -16.09 41.67
C GLN A 176 8.69 -15.69 40.78
N ASN A 177 8.97 -15.21 39.56
CA ASN A 177 7.92 -14.83 38.62
C ASN A 177 7.04 -16.02 38.22
N GLN A 178 7.63 -17.22 38.03
CA GLN A 178 6.88 -18.44 37.76
C GLN A 178 6.00 -18.85 38.94
N SER A 179 6.49 -18.78 40.18
CA SER A 179 5.68 -19.04 41.38
C SER A 179 4.53 -18.06 41.56
N GLN A 180 4.64 -16.86 40.99
CA GLN A 180 3.64 -15.80 41.03
C GLN A 180 2.85 -15.70 39.71
N GLN A 181 2.77 -16.79 38.93
CA GLN A 181 1.96 -16.83 37.70
C GLN A 181 2.25 -15.65 36.74
N ASN A 182 3.52 -15.32 36.55
CA ASN A 182 4.00 -14.21 35.70
C ASN A 182 3.62 -12.77 36.14
N ALA A 183 3.10 -12.54 37.35
CA ALA A 183 2.67 -11.21 37.80
C ALA A 183 3.74 -10.10 37.68
N ILE A 184 5.03 -10.44 37.84
CA ILE A 184 6.13 -9.47 37.70
C ILE A 184 6.31 -9.09 36.22
N ALA A 185 6.27 -10.09 35.32
CA ALA A 185 6.37 -9.88 33.88
C ALA A 185 5.16 -9.10 33.34
N ASP A 186 3.96 -9.40 33.81
CA ASP A 186 2.72 -8.73 33.45
C ASP A 186 2.76 -7.23 33.79
N LYS A 187 3.18 -6.89 35.01
CA LYS A 187 3.38 -5.48 35.42
C LYS A 187 4.50 -4.79 34.62
N ALA A 188 5.58 -5.52 34.30
CA ALA A 188 6.69 -4.99 33.52
C ALA A 188 6.28 -4.68 32.07
N ALA A 189 5.44 -5.51 31.46
CA ALA A 189 4.95 -5.32 30.09
C ALA A 189 4.19 -3.99 29.91
N ARG A 190 3.48 -3.53 30.93
CA ARG A 190 2.77 -2.23 30.90
C ARG A 190 3.70 -1.02 31.05
N THR A 191 4.82 -1.20 31.73
CA THR A 191 5.67 -0.09 32.19
C THR A 191 6.93 0.10 31.36
N LYS A 192 7.41 -0.96 30.69
CA LYS A 192 8.65 -0.93 29.92
C LYS A 192 8.41 -0.67 28.44
N GLY A 193 8.36 0.61 28.05
CA GLY A 193 8.50 1.05 26.65
C GLY A 193 7.43 0.57 25.66
N GLY A 194 6.43 -0.20 26.10
CA GLY A 194 5.29 -0.65 25.29
C GLY A 194 5.63 -1.56 24.12
N TYR A 195 6.77 -2.28 24.15
CA TYR A 195 7.21 -3.12 23.04
C TYR A 195 6.39 -4.42 22.89
N LEU A 196 5.92 -5.03 23.99
CA LEU A 196 4.98 -6.15 23.95
C LEU A 196 3.62 -5.70 23.40
N TYR A 197 3.14 -4.53 23.85
CA TYR A 197 1.90 -3.92 23.36
C TYR A 197 1.97 -3.66 21.84
N SER A 198 3.03 -3.02 21.36
CA SER A 198 3.17 -2.74 19.94
C SER A 198 3.31 -4.01 19.10
N SER A 199 3.98 -5.05 19.62
CA SER A 199 4.12 -6.33 18.91
C SER A 199 2.77 -7.07 18.82
N ALA A 200 2.01 -7.11 19.91
CA ALA A 200 0.65 -7.64 19.92
C ALA A 200 -0.27 -6.85 18.97
N LEU A 201 -0.20 -5.52 18.98
CA LEU A 201 -1.01 -4.67 18.12
C LEU A 201 -0.73 -4.93 16.64
N VAL A 202 0.54 -5.04 16.24
CA VAL A 202 0.91 -5.31 14.85
C VAL A 202 0.35 -6.66 14.39
N VAL A 203 0.47 -7.73 15.19
CA VAL A 203 -0.13 -9.04 14.85
C VAL A 203 -1.63 -8.89 14.62
N MET A 204 -2.32 -8.17 15.52
CA MET A 204 -3.75 -7.93 15.36
C MET A 204 -4.09 -7.14 14.09
N MET A 205 -3.29 -6.14 13.74
CA MET A 205 -3.51 -5.39 12.51
C MET A 205 -3.26 -6.22 11.25
N VAL A 206 -2.34 -7.20 11.29
CA VAL A 206 -2.14 -8.12 10.17
C VAL A 206 -3.40 -8.94 9.90
N ASP A 207 -4.05 -9.51 10.92
CA ASP A 207 -5.29 -10.25 10.66
C ASP A 207 -6.47 -9.33 10.27
N GLU A 208 -6.46 -8.05 10.67
CA GLU A 208 -7.46 -7.07 10.23
C GLU A 208 -7.29 -6.64 8.77
N LEU A 209 -6.07 -6.74 8.24
CA LEU A 209 -5.79 -6.52 6.82
C LEU A 209 -6.22 -7.71 5.97
N TRP A 210 -6.20 -8.94 6.51
CA TRP A 210 -6.55 -10.14 5.75
C TRP A 210 -7.93 -10.07 5.05
N PRO A 211 -9.04 -9.67 5.71
CA PRO A 211 -10.33 -9.52 5.02
C PRO A 211 -10.37 -8.40 3.98
N GLN A 212 -9.48 -7.40 4.08
CA GLN A 212 -9.45 -6.26 3.16
C GLN A 212 -8.69 -6.59 1.87
N VAL A 213 -7.81 -7.59 1.90
CA VAL A 213 -6.90 -7.89 0.78
C VAL A 213 -6.91 -9.36 0.35
N GLY A 214 -7.42 -10.25 1.18
CA GLY A 214 -7.59 -11.68 0.89
C GLY A 214 -8.82 -11.98 0.04
N PRO A 215 -8.96 -13.23 -0.46
CA PRO A 215 -10.11 -13.66 -1.24
C PRO A 215 -11.41 -13.56 -0.40
N LEU A 216 -12.48 -13.03 -1.03
CA LEU A 216 -13.79 -12.80 -0.40
C LEU A 216 -14.47 -14.07 0.14
N GLU A 217 -14.04 -15.25 -0.31
CA GLU A 217 -14.71 -16.53 -0.06
C GLU A 217 -14.40 -17.16 1.31
N GLY A 218 -13.63 -16.50 2.18
CA GLY A 218 -13.15 -17.09 3.44
C GLY A 218 -13.43 -16.28 4.70
N GLY A 219 -14.36 -15.33 4.67
CA GLY A 219 -14.66 -14.41 5.78
C GLY A 219 -15.18 -15.11 7.03
N LYS A 220 -14.30 -15.77 7.80
CA LYS A 220 -14.58 -16.06 9.20
C LYS A 220 -14.82 -14.73 9.91
N GLU A 221 -15.92 -14.63 10.66
CA GLU A 221 -16.15 -13.50 11.55
C GLU A 221 -14.87 -13.22 12.34
N ILE A 222 -14.34 -12.00 12.19
CA ILE A 222 -13.22 -11.55 13.00
C ILE A 222 -13.77 -11.49 14.43
N GLY A 223 -13.39 -12.46 15.26
CA GLY A 223 -13.75 -12.46 16.67
C GLY A 223 -13.32 -11.15 17.34
N SER A 224 -13.91 -10.84 18.48
CA SER A 224 -13.55 -9.63 19.24
C SER A 224 -12.04 -9.54 19.44
N ARG A 225 -11.46 -8.32 19.43
CA ARG A 225 -10.04 -8.11 19.70
C ARG A 225 -9.60 -8.75 21.01
N ALA A 226 -10.49 -8.78 22.01
CA ALA A 226 -10.32 -9.49 23.26
C ALA A 226 -10.06 -11.00 23.08
N SER A 227 -10.89 -11.69 22.30
CA SER A 227 -10.67 -13.12 22.02
C SER A 227 -9.40 -13.35 21.20
N ARG A 228 -9.07 -12.45 20.28
CA ARG A 228 -7.89 -12.58 19.43
C ARG A 228 -6.58 -12.38 20.20
N ILE A 229 -6.53 -11.43 21.14
CA ILE A 229 -5.35 -11.27 22.00
C ILE A 229 -5.16 -12.48 22.92
N GLU A 230 -6.24 -13.04 23.47
CA GLU A 230 -6.16 -14.27 24.27
C GLU A 230 -5.65 -15.45 23.44
N ASN A 231 -6.19 -15.62 22.23
CA ASN A 231 -5.73 -16.64 21.28
C ASN A 231 -4.24 -16.45 20.90
N LEU A 232 -3.77 -15.21 20.78
CA LEU A 232 -2.36 -14.93 20.52
C LEU A 232 -1.46 -15.46 21.65
N PHE A 233 -1.86 -15.28 22.90
CA PHE A 233 -1.13 -15.81 24.06
C PHE A 233 -1.20 -17.35 24.11
N ILE A 234 -2.36 -17.94 23.86
CA ILE A 234 -2.56 -19.40 23.90
C ILE A 234 -1.77 -20.10 22.80
N PHE A 235 -1.99 -19.71 21.54
CA PHE A 235 -1.49 -20.48 20.39
C PHE A 235 -0.06 -20.11 19.99
N GLN A 236 0.31 -18.83 20.10
CA GLN A 236 1.64 -18.36 19.67
C GLN A 236 2.59 -18.20 20.87
N GLY A 237 2.10 -17.61 21.96
CA GLY A 237 2.87 -17.45 23.19
C GLY A 237 3.07 -18.73 23.99
N LYS A 238 2.18 -19.72 23.82
CA LYS A 238 2.07 -20.93 24.66
C LYS A 238 1.94 -20.59 26.15
N GLU A 239 1.25 -19.50 26.45
CA GLU A 239 1.00 -19.03 27.82
C GLU A 239 -0.51 -18.95 28.08
N PRO A 240 -0.99 -19.35 29.28
CA PRO A 240 -2.38 -19.15 29.64
C PRO A 240 -2.63 -17.64 29.84
N PRO A 241 -3.72 -17.09 29.26
CA PRO A 241 -4.07 -15.67 29.39
C PRO A 241 -4.24 -15.20 30.84
N GLU A 242 -4.64 -16.10 31.75
CA GLU A 242 -4.83 -15.80 33.17
C GLU A 242 -3.54 -15.34 33.88
N ASN A 243 -2.38 -15.64 33.30
CA ASN A 243 -1.08 -15.20 33.80
C ASN A 243 -0.73 -13.76 33.36
N TRP A 244 -1.54 -13.13 32.52
CA TRP A 244 -1.31 -11.80 31.95
C TRP A 244 -2.51 -10.84 32.10
N PRO A 245 -3.22 -10.80 33.25
CA PRO A 245 -4.49 -10.11 33.38
C PRO A 245 -4.35 -8.58 33.29
N LEU A 246 -3.25 -8.01 33.79
CA LEU A 246 -3.04 -6.56 33.74
C LEU A 246 -2.69 -6.09 32.32
N PHE A 247 -1.86 -6.86 31.61
CA PHE A 247 -1.50 -6.57 30.23
C PHE A 247 -2.71 -6.72 29.32
N ILE A 248 -3.41 -7.85 29.35
CA ILE A 248 -4.57 -8.10 28.49
C ILE A 248 -5.68 -7.08 28.78
N GLY A 249 -5.99 -6.83 30.05
CA GLY A 249 -6.98 -5.82 30.43
C GLY A 249 -6.55 -4.38 30.13
N HIS A 250 -5.25 -4.08 30.08
CA HIS A 250 -4.78 -2.79 29.56
C HIS A 250 -4.93 -2.72 28.05
N PHE A 251 -4.50 -3.77 27.33
CA PHE A 251 -4.56 -3.86 25.88
C PHE A 251 -5.99 -3.69 25.37
N GLN A 252 -6.96 -4.41 25.95
CA GLN A 252 -8.37 -4.29 25.58
C GLN A 252 -8.88 -2.85 25.75
N ARG A 253 -8.58 -2.20 26.89
CA ARG A 253 -9.02 -0.81 27.15
C ARG A 253 -8.41 0.21 26.20
N THR A 254 -7.15 0.06 25.81
CA THR A 254 -6.48 1.03 24.94
C THR A 254 -6.69 0.74 23.46
N ALA A 255 -6.71 -0.53 23.04
CA ALA A 255 -6.91 -0.90 21.65
C ALA A 255 -8.33 -0.53 21.15
N ASP A 256 -9.33 -0.59 22.03
CA ASP A 256 -10.72 -0.27 21.69
C ASP A 256 -11.00 1.26 21.72
N GLN A 257 -10.14 2.07 22.33
CA GLN A 257 -10.29 3.54 22.40
C GLN A 257 -9.89 4.28 21.10
N PHE A 258 -9.21 3.62 20.17
CA PHE A 258 -8.68 4.24 18.94
C PHE A 258 -9.46 3.84 17.66
N HIS A 259 -10.73 3.47 17.81
CA HIS A 259 -11.69 3.27 16.73
C HIS A 259 -12.94 4.14 16.93
#